data_AF-A0AAV9PPY8-F1
#
_entry.id   AF-A0AAV9PPY8-F1
#
_cell.length_a   1.000
_cell.length_b   1.000
_cell.length_c   1.000
_cell.angle_alpha   90.00
_cell.angle_beta   90.00
_cell.angle_gamma   90.00
#
_symmetry.space_group_name_H-M   'P 1'
#
loop_
_entity.id
_entity.type
_entity.pdbx_description
1 polymer ?
#
loop_
_entity_poly.entity_id
_entity_poly.type
_entity_poly.pdbx_seq_one_letter_code
_entity_poly.pdbx_strand_id
1 'polypeptide(L)'
;MPTASGYAGSKLAATKVYETFGAENPQYEVVHIHPGVISSEMNSKSGLGAQDGADLPASFIVWACSPEAGFLRGGGKFLWSNWDVDELKSRKEELAKPEQLKLTLNGWPFGQEGQ
;
A
#
# COMPACT_ATOMS: atom_id res chain seq x y z
N MET A 1 12.99 1.66 12.62
CA MET A 1 13.61 2.72 13.45
C MET A 1 13.29 2.45 14.91
N PRO A 2 14.29 2.50 15.81
CA PRO A 2 14.02 2.61 17.25
C PRO A 2 13.01 3.73 17.51
N THR A 3 12.16 3.60 18.54
CA THR A 3 11.04 4.50 18.90
C THR A 3 9.82 4.53 17.96
N ALA A 4 9.88 3.91 16.77
CA ALA A 4 8.75 3.88 15.82
C ALA A 4 7.82 2.65 15.97
N SER A 5 7.98 1.82 17.01
CA SER A 5 7.24 0.55 17.14
C SER A 5 5.72 0.73 17.21
N GLY A 6 5.22 1.70 17.99
CA GLY A 6 3.80 2.02 18.06
C GLY A 6 3.24 2.56 16.73
N TYR A 7 4.02 3.38 16.04
CA TYR A 7 3.66 3.89 14.71
C TYR A 7 3.59 2.75 13.68
N ALA A 8 4.63 1.93 13.57
CA ALA A 8 4.68 0.81 12.64
C ALA A 8 3.55 -0.21 12.91
N GLY A 9 3.35 -0.59 14.17
CA GLY A 9 2.28 -1.51 14.56
C GLY A 9 0.89 -0.96 14.24
N SER A 10 0.62 0.31 14.55
CA SER A 10 -0.68 0.92 14.24
C SER A 10 -0.95 1.04 12.74
N LYS A 11 0.06 1.32 11.90
CA LYS A 11 -0.11 1.35 10.44
C LYS A 11 -0.37 -0.04 9.85
N LEU A 12 0.31 -1.08 10.32
CA LEU A 12 0.01 -2.46 9.93
C LEU A 12 -1.40 -2.88 10.34
N ALA A 13 -1.81 -2.56 11.57
CA ALA A 13 -3.17 -2.83 12.05
C ALA A 13 -4.22 -2.09 11.22
N ALA A 14 -3.98 -0.82 10.87
CA ALA A 14 -4.87 -0.03 10.02
C ALA A 14 -5.05 -0.67 8.64
N THR A 15 -3.98 -1.21 8.03
CA THR A 15 -4.10 -1.97 6.78
C THR A 15 -5.11 -3.10 6.94
N LYS A 16 -4.99 -3.89 8.02
CA LYS A 16 -5.88 -5.03 8.23
C LYS A 16 -7.33 -4.63 8.45
N VAL A 17 -7.58 -3.53 9.16
CA VAL A 17 -8.92 -2.99 9.36
C VAL A 17 -9.60 -2.66 8.03
N TYR A 18 -8.90 -1.97 7.12
CA TYR A 18 -9.48 -1.61 5.83
C TYR A 18 -9.58 -2.79 4.86
N GLU A 19 -8.69 -3.79 4.94
CA GLU A 19 -8.88 -5.06 4.21
C GLU A 19 -10.20 -5.73 4.61
N THR A 20 -10.48 -5.83 5.91
CA THR A 20 -11.74 -6.39 6.41
C THR A 20 -12.93 -5.56 5.95
N PHE A 21 -12.84 -4.22 5.99
CA PHE A 21 -13.87 -3.33 5.46
C PHE A 21 -14.17 -3.60 3.98
N GLY A 22 -13.14 -3.76 3.15
CA GLY A 22 -13.32 -4.09 1.73
C GLY A 22 -13.96 -5.46 1.51
N ALA A 23 -13.61 -6.45 2.33
CA ALA A 23 -14.22 -7.77 2.28
C ALA A 23 -15.72 -7.75 2.69
N GLU A 24 -16.08 -6.91 3.65
CA GLU A 24 -17.46 -6.71 4.10
C GLU A 24 -18.29 -5.85 3.14
N ASN A 25 -17.64 -5.04 2.29
CA ASN A 25 -18.30 -4.08 1.41
C ASN A 25 -17.78 -4.19 -0.04
N PRO A 26 -18.17 -5.22 -0.80
CA PRO A 26 -17.61 -5.52 -2.13
C PRO A 26 -17.89 -4.45 -3.20
N GLN A 27 -18.79 -3.49 -2.92
CA GLN A 27 -19.02 -2.32 -3.77
C GLN A 27 -17.92 -1.26 -3.67
N TYR A 28 -17.02 -1.36 -2.69
CA TYR A 28 -15.91 -0.44 -2.50
C TYR A 28 -14.58 -1.12 -2.80
N GLU A 29 -13.69 -0.40 -3.47
CA GLU A 29 -12.31 -0.80 -3.70
C GLU A 29 -11.41 -0.23 -2.59
N VAL A 30 -10.54 -1.07 -2.05
CA VAL A 30 -9.57 -0.68 -1.03
C VAL A 30 -8.16 -0.88 -1.59
N VAL A 31 -7.36 0.19 -1.54
CA VAL A 31 -5.94 0.21 -1.88
C VAL A 31 -5.20 1.01 -0.80
N HIS A 32 -4.06 0.51 -0.36
CA HIS A 32 -3.20 1.18 0.61
C HIS A 32 -2.03 1.82 -0.11
N ILE A 33 -1.71 3.07 0.24
CA ILE A 33 -0.60 3.80 -0.40
C ILE A 33 0.31 4.34 0.69
N HIS A 34 1.58 3.95 0.62
CA HIS A 34 2.66 4.61 1.33
C HIS A 34 3.00 5.90 0.57
N PRO A 35 2.86 7.08 1.20
CA PRO A 35 3.00 8.36 0.51
C PRO A 35 4.45 8.87 0.38
N GLY A 36 5.43 8.12 0.86
CA GLY A 36 6.81 8.59 1.01
C GLY A 36 7.00 9.42 2.29
N VAL A 37 8.07 10.21 2.33
CA VAL A 37 8.39 11.12 3.45
C VAL A 37 8.16 12.55 2.99
N ILE A 38 6.92 13.02 3.13
CA ILE A 38 6.51 14.37 2.75
C ILE A 38 6.57 15.35 3.91
N SER A 39 6.63 16.64 3.58
CA SER A 39 6.48 17.71 4.58
C SER A 39 5.09 17.69 5.20
N SER A 40 5.03 17.51 6.52
CA SER A 40 3.80 17.57 7.31
C SER A 40 4.13 17.96 8.75
N GLU A 41 3.14 18.35 9.53
CA GLU A 41 3.32 18.66 10.96
C GLU A 41 3.80 17.42 11.75
N MET A 42 3.34 16.23 11.38
CA MET A 42 3.80 14.98 11.99
C MET A 42 5.28 14.74 11.65
N ASN A 43 5.68 14.98 10.41
CA ASN A 43 7.05 14.80 9.97
C ASN A 43 8.01 15.83 10.60
N SER A 44 7.60 17.09 10.72
CA SER A 44 8.43 18.10 11.38
C SER A 44 8.69 17.79 12.85
N LYS A 45 7.69 17.22 13.56
CA LYS A 45 7.82 16.74 14.94
C LYS A 45 8.68 15.49 15.09
N SER A 46 8.84 14.69 14.05
CA SER A 46 9.65 13.47 14.07
C SER A 46 11.15 13.76 13.94
N GLY A 47 11.53 14.96 13.49
CA GLY A 47 12.91 15.32 13.18
C GLY A 47 13.43 14.72 11.87
N LEU A 48 12.58 13.99 11.13
CA LEU A 48 12.92 13.46 9.82
C LEU A 48 12.74 14.56 8.77
N GLY A 49 13.77 14.80 7.95
CA GLY A 49 13.66 15.71 6.81
C GLY A 49 12.69 15.15 5.76
N ALA A 50 11.90 16.01 5.11
CA ALA A 50 11.12 15.61 3.95
C ALA A 50 12.07 15.17 2.82
N GLN A 51 11.74 14.06 2.17
CA GLN A 51 12.51 13.49 1.06
C GLN A 51 11.72 13.58 -0.26
N ASP A 52 10.40 13.56 -0.17
CA ASP A 52 9.49 13.56 -1.31
C ASP A 52 8.65 14.85 -1.35
N GLY A 53 8.33 15.32 -2.56
CA GLY A 53 7.35 16.37 -2.78
C GLY A 53 5.92 15.87 -2.55
N ALA A 54 5.02 16.74 -2.09
CA ALA A 54 3.61 16.37 -1.86
C ALA A 54 2.85 16.07 -3.17
N ASP A 55 3.35 16.58 -4.30
CA ASP A 55 2.86 16.33 -5.65
C ASP A 55 3.05 14.88 -6.10
N LEU A 56 4.10 14.19 -5.62
CA LEU A 56 4.37 12.79 -5.96
C LEU A 56 3.24 11.85 -5.49
N PRO A 57 2.93 11.73 -4.17
CA PRO A 57 1.84 10.88 -3.74
C PRO A 57 0.48 11.41 -4.22
N ALA A 58 0.29 12.72 -4.38
CA ALA A 58 -0.95 13.27 -4.92
C ALA A 58 -1.23 12.75 -6.35
N SER A 59 -0.24 12.84 -7.23
CA SER A 59 -0.35 12.36 -8.61
C SER A 59 -0.46 10.84 -8.68
N PHE A 60 0.28 10.12 -7.84
CA PHE A 60 0.21 8.65 -7.76
C PHE A 60 -1.17 8.17 -7.32
N ILE A 61 -1.81 8.82 -6.33
CA ILE A 61 -3.16 8.48 -5.88
C ILE A 61 -4.19 8.71 -7.00
N VAL A 62 -4.08 9.82 -7.73
CA VAL A 62 -4.96 10.08 -8.89
C VAL A 62 -4.82 8.97 -9.93
N TRP A 63 -3.60 8.55 -10.24
CA TRP A 63 -3.36 7.43 -11.14
C TRP A 63 -3.92 6.11 -10.58
N ALA A 64 -3.69 5.78 -9.31
CA ALA A 64 -4.16 4.56 -8.67
C ALA A 64 -5.71 4.46 -8.65
N CYS A 65 -6.41 5.59 -8.57
CA CYS A 65 -7.87 5.65 -8.66
C CYS A 65 -8.40 5.66 -10.10
N SER A 66 -7.53 5.83 -11.11
CA SER A 66 -7.92 5.82 -12.52
C SER A 66 -8.18 4.40 -13.05
N PRO A 67 -8.89 4.24 -14.18
CA PRO A 67 -9.06 2.93 -14.82
C PRO A 67 -7.74 2.25 -15.23
N GLU A 68 -6.67 3.03 -15.46
CA GLU A 68 -5.36 2.49 -15.87
C GLU A 68 -4.75 1.57 -14.81
N ALA A 69 -4.98 1.86 -13.53
CA ALA A 69 -4.51 1.06 -12.40
C ALA A 69 -5.51 -0.04 -12.00
N GLY A 70 -6.49 -0.36 -12.86
CA GLY A 70 -7.54 -1.35 -12.56
C GLY A 70 -7.00 -2.73 -12.16
N PHE A 71 -5.83 -3.13 -12.67
CA PHE A 71 -5.17 -4.40 -12.33
C PHE A 71 -4.63 -4.45 -10.88
N LEU A 72 -4.52 -3.29 -10.21
CA LEU A 72 -4.14 -3.20 -8.80
C LEU A 72 -5.34 -3.15 -7.86
N ARG A 73 -6.56 -3.13 -8.41
CA ARG A 73 -7.81 -3.20 -7.65
C ARG A 73 -8.10 -4.63 -7.25
N GLY A 74 -8.95 -4.81 -6.25
CA GLY A 74 -9.26 -6.12 -5.70
C GLY A 74 -8.17 -6.60 -4.73
N GLY A 75 -8.52 -6.62 -3.45
CA GLY A 75 -7.80 -7.37 -2.44
C GLY A 75 -6.99 -6.56 -1.43
N GLY A 76 -6.99 -5.22 -1.45
CA GLY A 76 -6.24 -4.45 -0.45
C GLY A 76 -4.74 -4.46 -0.72
N LYS A 77 -4.33 -4.22 -1.97
CA LYS A 77 -2.91 -4.12 -2.33
C LYS A 77 -2.27 -2.90 -1.66
N PHE A 78 -1.00 -3.06 -1.27
CA PHE A 78 -0.17 -2.03 -0.67
C PHE A 78 0.84 -1.52 -1.69
N LEU A 79 0.74 -0.23 -2.02
CA LEU A 79 1.55 0.46 -3.00
C LEU A 79 2.45 1.49 -2.35
N TRP A 80 3.52 1.89 -3.02
CA TRP A 80 4.36 3.00 -2.61
C TRP A 80 4.46 4.02 -3.74
N SER A 81 4.22 5.29 -3.42
CA SER A 81 4.25 6.40 -4.38
C SER A 81 5.55 6.57 -5.14
N ASN A 82 6.66 6.05 -4.64
CA ASN A 82 7.97 6.16 -5.28
C ASN A 82 8.23 5.06 -6.32
N TRP A 83 7.29 4.13 -6.52
CA TRP A 83 7.39 3.13 -7.58
C TRP A 83 7.10 3.73 -8.95
N ASP A 84 7.80 3.21 -9.96
CA ASP A 84 7.63 3.59 -11.35
C ASP A 84 6.29 3.05 -11.89
N VAL A 85 5.44 3.95 -12.38
CA VAL A 85 4.11 3.62 -12.91
C VAL A 85 4.20 2.79 -14.19
N ASP A 86 5.18 3.06 -15.06
CA ASP A 86 5.36 2.31 -16.30
C ASP A 86 5.87 0.90 -16.02
N GLU A 87 6.74 0.74 -15.01
CA GLU A 87 7.14 -0.59 -14.52
C GLU A 87 5.93 -1.36 -13.98
N LEU A 88 5.11 -0.74 -13.13
CA LEU A 88 3.88 -1.37 -12.61
C LEU A 88 2.94 -1.81 -13.74
N LYS A 89 2.76 -0.95 -14.76
CA LYS A 89 1.94 -1.27 -15.94
C LYS A 89 2.53 -2.43 -16.76
N SER A 90 3.84 -2.50 -16.90
CA SER A 90 4.52 -3.58 -17.63
C SER A 90 4.31 -4.95 -16.98
N ARG A 91 4.09 -4.99 -15.65
CA ARG A 91 3.88 -6.20 -14.85
C ARG A 91 2.42 -6.48 -14.50
N LYS A 92 1.47 -5.87 -15.21
CA LYS A 92 0.03 -5.93 -14.89
C LYS A 92 -0.53 -7.35 -14.67
N GLU A 93 -0.09 -8.32 -15.47
CA GLU A 93 -0.61 -9.71 -15.43
C GLU A 93 -0.15 -10.45 -14.17
N GLU A 94 1.11 -10.24 -13.79
CA GLU A 94 1.67 -10.75 -12.55
C GLU A 94 0.97 -10.09 -11.36
N LEU A 95 0.90 -8.75 -11.37
CA LEU A 95 0.39 -7.96 -10.25
C LEU A 95 -1.13 -8.07 -10.08
N ALA A 96 -1.87 -8.50 -11.10
CA ALA A 96 -3.31 -8.77 -11.00
C ALA A 96 -3.64 -9.96 -10.08
N LYS A 97 -2.67 -10.83 -9.78
CA LYS A 97 -2.94 -12.01 -8.94
C LYS A 97 -3.32 -11.61 -7.51
N PRO A 98 -4.26 -12.33 -6.85
CA PRO A 98 -4.79 -11.95 -5.55
C PRO A 98 -3.78 -11.94 -4.40
N GLU A 99 -2.64 -12.61 -4.50
CA GLU A 99 -1.64 -12.68 -3.44
C GLU A 99 -0.58 -11.58 -3.55
N GLN A 100 -0.44 -10.95 -4.72
CA GLN A 100 0.59 -9.97 -4.97
C GLN A 100 0.32 -8.66 -4.24
N LEU A 101 1.40 -8.10 -3.67
CA LEU A 101 1.43 -6.81 -2.98
C LEU A 101 0.49 -6.70 -1.78
N LYS A 102 0.13 -7.80 -1.14
CA LYS A 102 -0.67 -7.78 0.10
C LYS A 102 0.20 -7.87 1.33
N LEU A 103 -0.21 -7.17 2.38
CA LEU A 103 0.37 -7.33 3.71
C LEU A 103 -0.31 -8.51 4.39
N THR A 104 0.40 -9.64 4.49
CA THR A 104 -0.16 -10.87 5.05
C THR A 104 0.51 -11.29 6.36
N LEU A 105 -0.23 -11.99 7.20
CA LEU A 105 0.29 -12.71 8.36
C LEU A 105 0.28 -14.20 8.05
N ASN A 106 1.36 -14.71 7.43
CA ASN A 106 1.37 -16.06 6.87
C ASN A 106 1.57 -17.19 7.90
N GLY A 107 1.95 -16.88 9.15
CA GLY A 107 2.15 -17.88 10.21
C GLY A 107 3.25 -18.91 9.92
N TRP A 108 3.43 -19.90 10.82
CA TRP A 108 4.34 -21.03 10.62
C TRP A 108 3.58 -22.36 10.73
N PRO A 109 3.91 -23.40 9.93
CA PRO A 109 4.84 -23.36 8.79
C PRO A 109 4.27 -22.52 7.65
N PHE A 110 5.14 -21.80 6.94
CA PHE A 110 4.73 -21.00 5.79
C PHE A 110 4.05 -21.92 4.76
N GLY A 111 2.97 -21.42 4.14
CA GLY A 111 2.10 -22.19 3.24
C GLY A 111 2.88 -23.08 2.28
N GLN A 112 2.54 -24.37 2.26
CA GLN A 112 3.14 -25.33 1.33
C GLN A 112 2.81 -24.90 -0.11
N GLU A 113 3.84 -24.64 -0.91
CA GLU A 113 3.67 -24.57 -2.37
C GLU A 113 3.37 -25.98 -2.88
N GLY A 114 2.17 -26.18 -3.42
CA GLY A 114 1.84 -27.33 -4.26
C GLY A 114 1.46 -28.63 -3.52
N GLN A 115 0.16 -28.77 -3.25
CA GLN A 115 -0.55 -30.05 -3.41
C GLN A 115 -1.64 -29.86 -4.46
#